data_AF-A0AAD8GMT7-F1
#
_entry.id   AF-A0AAD8GMT7-F1
#
_cell.length_a   1.000
_cell.length_b   1.000
_cell.length_c   1.000
_cell.angle_alpha   90.00
_cell.angle_beta   90.00
_cell.angle_gamma   90.00
#
_symmetry.space_group_name_H-M   'P 1'
#
loop_
_entity.id
_entity.type
_entity.pdbx_description
1 polymer ?
#
loop_
_entity_poly.entity_id
_entity_poly.type
_entity_poly.pdbx_seq_one_letter_code
_entity_poly.pdbx_strand_id
1 'polypeptide(L)'
;MDPFQRHYAYHSTYKLNTAAIMEAAQFFVGEHNFSSFVNTSRTSYSPNPVKNILRFDVIEMGPLLQLEVEGSGFLYRQVRNMVALLLQIGREAIPPDIVPKILASCDRRELAKYDSAAPPHGLCLVNIKYNEKHLHLPAGCPPSSFGRHHTIRKCKLPCF
;
A
#
# COMPACT_ATOMS: atom_id res chain seq x y z
N MET A 1 -8.22 -13.11 -16.00
CA MET A 1 -8.16 -12.99 -14.52
C MET A 1 -8.69 -14.28 -13.89
N ASP A 2 -7.99 -14.82 -12.89
CA ASP A 2 -8.51 -15.90 -12.03
C ASP A 2 -9.73 -15.40 -11.22
N PRO A 3 -10.90 -16.07 -11.27
CA PRO A 3 -12.08 -15.69 -10.49
C PRO A 3 -11.83 -15.54 -8.99
N PHE A 4 -10.91 -16.32 -8.40
CA PHE A 4 -10.60 -16.26 -6.97
C PHE A 4 -9.84 -14.98 -6.57
N GLN A 5 -9.16 -14.34 -7.52
CA GLN A 5 -8.36 -13.13 -7.28
C GLN A 5 -9.13 -11.83 -7.54
N ARG A 6 -10.37 -11.90 -8.06
CA ARG A 6 -11.16 -10.74 -8.48
C ARG A 6 -11.31 -9.65 -7.42
N HIS A 7 -11.37 -10.04 -6.16
CA HIS A 7 -11.57 -9.14 -5.03
C HIS A 7 -10.27 -8.76 -4.30
N TYR A 8 -9.12 -9.29 -4.74
CA TYR A 8 -7.85 -9.17 -4.02
C TYR A 8 -6.69 -8.68 -4.90
N ALA A 9 -6.87 -8.65 -6.23
CA ALA A 9 -5.85 -8.21 -7.17
C ALA A 9 -6.45 -7.27 -8.22
N TYR A 10 -5.65 -6.31 -8.68
CA TYR A 10 -5.99 -5.51 -9.85
C TYR A 10 -5.68 -6.29 -11.13
N HIS A 11 -6.65 -6.38 -12.03
CA HIS A 11 -6.44 -7.00 -13.34
C HIS A 11 -5.88 -5.99 -14.35
N SER A 12 -4.60 -6.14 -14.69
CA SER A 12 -4.04 -5.46 -15.87
C SER A 12 -4.28 -6.29 -17.11
N THR A 13 -4.87 -5.69 -18.15
CA THR A 13 -5.00 -6.30 -19.49
C THR A 13 -3.70 -6.20 -20.30
N TYR A 14 -2.79 -5.33 -19.88
CA TYR A 14 -1.50 -5.10 -20.53
C TYR A 14 -0.40 -5.86 -19.78
N LYS A 15 0.57 -6.38 -20.54
CA LYS A 15 1.82 -6.88 -19.98
C LYS A 15 2.57 -5.71 -19.34
N LEU A 16 3.02 -5.88 -18.11
CA LEU A 16 3.75 -4.86 -17.37
C LEU A 16 5.26 -5.14 -17.47
N ASN A 17 6.04 -4.11 -17.75
CA ASN A 17 7.49 -4.10 -17.61
C ASN A 17 7.84 -3.99 -16.12
N THR A 18 8.18 -5.13 -15.51
CA THR A 18 8.50 -5.23 -14.09
C THR A 18 9.79 -4.52 -13.73
N ALA A 19 10.79 -4.51 -14.62
CA ALA A 19 12.04 -3.78 -14.41
C ALA A 19 11.82 -2.26 -14.31
N ALA A 20 10.97 -1.70 -15.18
CA ALA A 20 10.61 -0.27 -15.13
C ALA A 20 9.85 0.07 -13.85
N ILE A 21 8.95 -0.82 -13.39
CA ILE A 21 8.24 -0.66 -12.11
C ILE A 21 9.23 -0.71 -10.94
N MET A 22 10.17 -1.65 -10.95
CA MET A 22 11.21 -1.79 -9.93
C MET A 22 12.06 -0.53 -9.81
N GLU A 23 12.55 0.00 -10.95
CA GLU A 23 13.31 1.24 -11.00
C GLU A 23 12.50 2.41 -10.42
N ALA A 24 11.25 2.56 -10.88
CA ALA A 24 10.36 3.62 -10.42
C ALA A 24 10.02 3.52 -8.92
N ALA A 25 9.87 2.29 -8.40
CA ALA A 25 9.58 2.04 -7.00
C ALA A 25 10.70 2.53 -6.08
N GLN A 26 11.97 2.44 -6.51
CA GLN A 26 13.11 2.88 -5.71
C GLN A 26 13.13 4.39 -5.49
N PHE A 27 12.61 5.20 -6.41
CA PHE A 27 12.52 6.65 -6.22
C PHE A 27 11.61 7.07 -5.06
N PHE A 28 10.72 6.18 -4.61
CA PHE A 28 9.85 6.45 -3.46
C PHE A 28 10.50 6.14 -2.11
N VAL A 29 11.59 5.37 -2.08
CA VAL A 29 12.26 4.97 -0.84
C VAL A 29 12.98 6.18 -0.23
N GLY A 30 12.91 6.31 1.09
CA GLY A 30 13.43 7.44 1.85
C GLY A 30 12.35 8.42 2.31
N GLU A 31 12.81 9.58 2.79
CA GLU A 31 11.95 10.63 3.31
C GLU A 31 11.58 11.63 2.21
N HIS A 32 10.27 11.74 1.92
CA HIS A 32 9.77 12.61 0.86
C HIS A 32 8.50 13.34 1.30
N ASN A 33 8.24 14.48 0.67
CA ASN A 33 6.95 15.15 0.74
C ASN A 33 5.99 14.49 -0.28
N PHE A 34 4.96 13.81 0.21
CA PHE A 34 4.00 13.08 -0.62
C PHE A 34 2.76 13.89 -1.00
N SER A 35 2.78 15.21 -0.90
CA SER A 35 1.62 16.08 -1.24
C SER A 35 1.06 15.79 -2.64
N SER A 36 1.91 15.49 -3.61
CA SER A 36 1.51 15.14 -4.98
C SER A 36 0.77 13.80 -5.10
N PHE A 37 0.89 12.93 -4.10
CA PHE A 37 0.28 11.60 -4.05
C PHE A 37 -0.91 11.53 -3.09
N VAL A 38 -1.41 12.67 -2.60
CA VAL A 38 -2.53 12.71 -1.65
C VAL A 38 -3.77 13.28 -2.30
N ASN A 39 -4.91 12.67 -1.98
CA ASN A 39 -6.20 13.29 -2.28
C ASN A 39 -6.55 14.25 -1.15
N THR A 40 -7.11 15.42 -1.49
CA THR A 40 -7.66 16.36 -0.50
C THR A 40 -8.59 15.61 0.44
N SER A 41 -8.18 15.50 1.70
CA SER A 41 -9.03 14.93 2.74
C SER A 41 -10.14 15.91 3.09
N ARG A 42 -11.34 15.41 3.38
CA ARG A 42 -12.45 16.22 3.89
C ARG A 42 -12.33 16.52 5.39
N THR A 43 -11.27 16.04 6.04
CA THR A 43 -11.03 16.22 7.48
C THR A 43 -10.30 17.53 7.71
N SER A 44 -10.66 18.25 8.78
CA SER A 44 -10.05 19.52 9.21
C SER A 44 -8.58 19.39 9.65
N TYR A 45 -8.08 18.17 9.82
CA TYR A 45 -6.70 17.89 10.19
C TYR A 45 -5.83 17.76 8.94
N SER A 46 -4.79 18.59 8.84
CA SER A 46 -3.74 18.51 7.82
C SER A 46 -2.60 17.63 8.34
N PRO A 47 -2.59 16.31 8.04
CA PRO A 47 -1.50 15.43 8.47
C PRO A 47 -0.17 15.88 7.84
N ASN A 48 0.94 15.69 8.56
CA ASN A 48 2.28 15.96 8.04
C ASN A 48 2.48 15.21 6.69
N PRO A 49 2.69 15.93 5.57
CA PRO A 49 2.82 15.32 4.25
C PRO A 49 4.16 14.63 4.03
N VAL A 50 5.15 14.88 4.90
CA VAL A 50 6.43 14.19 4.89
C VAL A 50 6.25 12.79 5.50
N LYS A 51 6.59 11.76 4.72
CA LYS A 51 6.59 10.36 5.14
C LYS A 51 7.91 9.71 4.77
N ASN A 52 8.29 8.69 5.53
CA ASN A 52 9.47 7.89 5.25
C ASN A 52 9.02 6.50 4.77
N ILE A 53 9.37 6.15 3.54
CA ILE A 53 9.20 4.81 3.00
C ILE A 53 10.50 4.05 3.24
N LEU A 54 10.43 3.00 4.05
CA LEU A 54 11.55 2.17 4.44
C LEU A 54 11.91 1.16 3.37
N ARG A 55 10.89 0.62 2.68
CA ARG A 55 11.05 -0.45 1.70
C ARG A 55 9.95 -0.36 0.65
N PHE A 56 10.31 -0.58 -0.60
CA PHE A 56 9.36 -0.78 -1.68
C PHE A 56 9.86 -1.93 -2.58
N ASP A 57 9.26 -3.11 -2.39
CA ASP A 57 9.62 -4.31 -3.12
C ASP A 57 8.58 -4.63 -4.20
N VAL A 58 9.06 -5.14 -5.33
CA VAL A 58 8.27 -5.61 -6.45
C VAL A 58 8.62 -7.09 -6.64
N ILE A 59 7.64 -7.96 -6.40
CA ILE A 59 7.85 -9.41 -6.33
C ILE A 59 7.02 -10.08 -7.42
N GLU A 60 7.68 -10.81 -8.30
CA GLU A 60 7.03 -11.63 -9.33
C GLU A 60 6.59 -12.97 -8.73
N MET A 61 5.29 -13.25 -8.79
CA MET A 61 4.67 -14.49 -8.29
C MET A 61 3.89 -15.16 -9.41
N GLY A 62 4.59 -15.57 -10.47
CA GLY A 62 4.00 -16.17 -11.66
C GLY A 62 3.05 -15.19 -12.37
N PRO A 63 1.72 -15.43 -12.37
CA PRO A 63 0.75 -14.50 -12.99
C PRO A 63 0.46 -13.25 -12.16
N LEU A 64 0.98 -13.15 -10.93
CA LEU A 64 0.77 -12.02 -10.03
C LEU A 64 2.04 -11.18 -9.89
N LEU A 65 1.86 -9.86 -9.83
CA LEU A 65 2.90 -8.91 -9.46
C LEU A 65 2.53 -8.29 -8.12
N GLN A 66 3.28 -8.61 -7.08
CA GLN A 66 3.04 -8.12 -5.73
C GLN A 66 3.91 -6.89 -5.46
N LEU A 67 3.27 -5.81 -5.00
CA LEU A 67 3.92 -4.56 -4.63
C LEU A 67 3.83 -4.39 -3.11
N GLU A 68 4.96 -4.51 -2.42
CA GLU A 68 5.04 -4.33 -0.98
C GLU A 68 5.64 -2.98 -0.62
N VAL A 69 4.93 -2.18 0.17
CA VAL A 69 5.43 -0.89 0.66
C VAL A 69 5.44 -0.90 2.18
N GLU A 70 6.61 -0.64 2.76
CA GLU A 70 6.79 -0.43 4.19
C GLU A 70 7.18 1.02 4.45
N GLY A 71 6.56 1.67 5.43
CA GLY A 71 6.86 3.04 5.78
C GLY A 71 6.40 3.40 7.18
N SER A 72 6.83 4.57 7.67
CA SER A 72 6.44 5.09 8.99
C SER A 72 4.94 5.42 9.09
N GLY A 73 4.29 5.62 7.96
CA GLY A 73 2.85 5.82 7.83
C GLY A 73 2.50 6.29 6.43
N PHE A 74 1.21 6.21 6.09
CA PHE A 74 0.72 6.61 4.77
C PHE A 74 -0.41 7.63 4.90
N LEU A 75 -0.44 8.56 3.96
CA LEU A 75 -1.48 9.56 3.81
C LEU A 75 -2.69 8.97 3.08
N TYR A 76 -3.82 9.67 3.14
CA TYR A 76 -5.06 9.18 2.54
C TYR A 76 -4.89 8.94 1.03
N ARG A 77 -5.10 7.67 0.63
CA ARG A 77 -4.95 7.14 -0.75
C ARG A 77 -3.52 7.18 -1.32
N GLN A 78 -2.50 7.52 -0.53
CA GLN A 78 -1.11 7.64 -0.98
C GLN A 78 -0.62 6.41 -1.75
N VAL A 79 -0.69 5.23 -1.13
CA VAL A 79 -0.22 3.97 -1.74
C VAL A 79 -0.93 3.69 -3.07
N ARG A 80 -2.25 3.91 -3.12
CA ARG A 80 -3.05 3.69 -4.35
C ARG A 80 -2.70 4.67 -5.47
N ASN A 81 -2.33 5.89 -5.12
CA ASN A 81 -1.85 6.89 -6.08
C ASN A 81 -0.44 6.56 -6.58
N MET A 82 0.45 6.08 -5.72
CA MET A 82 1.78 5.60 -6.11
C MET A 82 1.67 4.41 -7.07
N VAL A 83 0.85 3.41 -6.74
CA VAL A 83 0.62 2.23 -7.59
C VAL A 83 -0.01 2.62 -8.93
N ALA A 84 -0.92 3.59 -8.98
CA ALA A 84 -1.48 4.07 -10.25
C ALA A 84 -0.40 4.60 -11.20
N LEU A 85 0.54 5.40 -10.69
CA LEU A 85 1.66 5.89 -11.48
C LEU A 85 2.58 4.74 -11.94
N LEU A 86 2.90 3.80 -11.05
CA LEU A 86 3.69 2.63 -11.38
C LEU A 86 3.04 1.76 -12.46
N LEU A 87 1.71 1.65 -12.48
CA LEU A 87 1.00 0.93 -13.54
C LEU A 87 1.17 1.62 -14.90
N GLN A 88 1.19 2.95 -14.96
CA GLN A 88 1.45 3.68 -16.20
C GLN A 88 2.89 3.52 -16.68
N ILE A 89 3.85 3.55 -15.75
CA ILE A 89 5.27 3.29 -16.04
C ILE A 89 5.47 1.85 -16.51
N GLY A 90 4.84 0.88 -15.85
CA GLY A 90 4.89 -0.53 -16.23
C GLY A 90 4.25 -0.81 -17.58
N ARG A 91 3.30 0.01 -18.03
CA ARG A 91 2.76 -0.02 -19.40
C ARG A 91 3.67 0.66 -20.43
N GLU A 92 4.81 1.19 -19.99
CA GLU A 92 5.74 1.98 -20.79
C GLU A 92 5.10 3.23 -21.41
N ALA A 93 3.97 3.70 -20.85
CA ALA A 93 3.27 4.90 -21.31
C ALA A 93 4.01 6.18 -20.89
N ILE A 94 4.75 6.11 -19.78
CA ILE A 94 5.56 7.19 -19.23
C ILE A 94 6.88 6.62 -18.66
N PRO A 95 7.98 7.40 -18.68
CA PRO A 95 9.26 6.94 -18.17
C PRO A 95 9.35 6.97 -16.62
N PRO A 96 10.20 6.13 -15.99
CA PRO A 96 10.39 6.09 -14.53
C PRO A 96 10.86 7.39 -13.88
N ASP A 97 11.63 8.21 -14.62
CA ASP A 97 12.20 9.49 -14.16
C ASP A 97 11.14 10.57 -13.86
N ILE A 98 9.87 10.30 -14.18
CA ILE A 98 8.76 11.17 -13.81
C ILE A 98 8.46 11.15 -12.31
N VAL A 99 8.77 10.06 -11.61
CA VAL A 99 8.50 9.92 -10.16
C VAL A 99 9.15 11.05 -9.35
N PRO A 100 10.47 11.30 -9.44
CA PRO A 100 11.09 12.40 -8.70
C PRO A 100 10.56 13.78 -9.12
N LYS A 101 10.18 13.97 -10.39
CA LYS A 101 9.57 15.23 -10.86
C LYS A 101 8.21 15.50 -10.20
N ILE A 102 7.37 14.47 -10.09
CA ILE A 102 6.07 14.56 -9.40
C ILE A 102 6.25 14.74 -7.90
N LEU A 103 7.22 14.06 -7.27
CA LEU A 103 7.52 14.28 -5.85
C LEU A 103 7.96 15.73 -5.59
N ALA A 104 8.84 16.27 -6.45
CA ALA A 104 9.35 17.64 -6.32
C ALA A 104 8.27 18.71 -6.51
N SER A 105 7.24 18.46 -7.34
CA SER A 105 6.20 19.45 -7.62
C SER A 105 5.33 19.78 -6.40
N CYS A 106 5.22 18.85 -5.44
CA CYS A 106 4.29 18.92 -4.31
C CYS A 106 2.81 19.22 -4.71
N ASP A 107 2.45 19.05 -5.98
CA ASP A 107 1.13 19.36 -6.53
C ASP A 107 0.45 18.09 -7.05
N ARG A 108 -0.71 17.74 -6.46
CA ARG A 108 -1.54 16.60 -6.86
C ARG A 108 -2.01 16.69 -8.31
N ARG A 109 -2.11 17.89 -8.87
CA ARG A 109 -2.50 18.10 -10.27
C ARG A 109 -1.52 17.47 -11.24
N GLU A 110 -0.23 17.41 -10.90
CA GLU A 110 0.78 16.78 -11.75
C GLU A 110 0.52 15.28 -11.90
N LEU A 111 0.25 14.58 -10.80
CA LEU A 111 -0.13 13.16 -10.86
C LEU A 111 -1.47 12.95 -11.59
N ALA A 112 -2.41 13.88 -11.46
CA ALA A 112 -3.74 13.77 -12.06
C ALA A 112 -3.74 13.81 -13.59
N LYS A 113 -2.64 14.27 -14.21
CA LYS A 113 -2.44 14.24 -15.67
C LYS A 113 -2.27 12.82 -16.22
N TYR A 114 -1.80 11.89 -15.38
CA TYR A 114 -1.44 10.55 -15.81
C TYR A 114 -2.50 9.50 -15.46
N ASP A 115 -3.00 9.50 -14.22
CA ASP A 115 -4.01 8.53 -13.82
C ASP A 115 -4.78 8.93 -12.56
N SER A 116 -5.91 8.24 -12.37
CA SER A 116 -6.67 8.20 -11.12
C SER A 116 -6.11 7.13 -10.17
N ALA A 117 -6.45 7.25 -8.88
CA ALA A 117 -6.00 6.30 -7.86
C ALA A 117 -6.41 4.85 -8.22
N ALA A 118 -5.47 3.91 -8.07
CA ALA A 118 -5.72 2.49 -8.34
C ALA A 118 -6.94 1.98 -7.54
N PRO A 119 -7.71 0.99 -8.03
CA PRO A 119 -8.85 0.44 -7.30
C PRO A 119 -8.48 -0.08 -5.88
N PRO A 120 -9.39 0.00 -4.89
CA PRO A 120 -9.06 -0.30 -3.50
C PRO A 120 -8.91 -1.80 -3.20
N HIS A 121 -9.57 -2.67 -3.97
CA HIS A 121 -9.66 -4.10 -3.68
C HIS A 121 -8.31 -4.84 -3.79
N GLY A 122 -7.34 -4.27 -4.51
CA GLY A 122 -5.99 -4.83 -4.62
C GLY A 122 -5.05 -4.46 -3.47
N LEU A 123 -5.47 -3.60 -2.54
CA LEU A 123 -4.63 -3.13 -1.44
C LEU A 123 -5.03 -3.85 -0.14
N CYS A 124 -4.08 -4.52 0.50
CA CYS A 124 -4.25 -5.12 1.81
C CYS A 124 -3.18 -4.65 2.79
N LEU A 125 -3.54 -4.55 4.07
CA LEU A 125 -2.59 -4.34 5.15
C LEU A 125 -2.02 -5.69 5.56
N VAL A 126 -0.71 -5.87 5.40
CA VAL A 126 -0.04 -7.16 5.67
C VAL A 126 0.41 -7.27 7.11
N ASN A 127 1.11 -6.25 7.64
CA ASN A 127 1.68 -6.29 8.98
C ASN A 127 1.81 -4.89 9.59
N ILE A 128 1.79 -4.83 10.93
CA ILE A 128 2.11 -3.63 11.71
C ILE A 128 3.21 -3.99 12.69
N LYS A 129 4.35 -3.29 12.62
CA LYS A 129 5.48 -3.50 13.53
C LYS A 129 5.35 -2.56 14.73
N TYR A 130 5.30 -3.14 15.93
CA TYR A 130 5.33 -2.40 17.21
C TYR A 130 6.68 -2.59 17.89
N ASN A 131 7.10 -1.58 18.64
CA ASN A 131 8.25 -1.73 19.54
C ASN A 131 7.84 -2.62 20.72
N GLU A 132 8.66 -3.62 21.07
CA GLU A 132 8.40 -4.54 22.18
C GLU A 132 8.12 -3.81 23.51
N LYS A 133 8.76 -2.65 23.72
CA LYS A 133 8.55 -1.80 24.90
C LYS A 133 7.10 -1.32 25.05
N HIS A 134 6.37 -1.21 23.93
CA HIS A 134 4.96 -0.78 23.94
C HIS A 134 4.00 -1.96 24.13
N LEU A 135 4.49 -3.20 24.08
CA LEU A 135 3.69 -4.41 24.23
C LEU A 135 3.62 -4.88 25.70
N HIS A 136 4.26 -4.18 26.62
CA HIS A 136 4.16 -4.49 28.05
C HIS A 136 2.76 -4.17 28.57
N LEU A 137 2.16 -5.16 29.25
CA LEU A 137 0.92 -4.96 29.97
C LEU A 137 1.13 -3.96 31.10
N PRO A 138 0.15 -3.08 31.39
CA PRO A 138 0.21 -2.20 32.54
C PRO A 138 0.35 -3.01 33.84
N ALA A 139 1.02 -2.44 34.84
CA ALA A 139 1.22 -3.10 36.13
C ALA A 139 -0.13 -3.47 36.78
N GLY A 140 -0.25 -4.71 37.26
CA GLY A 140 -1.49 -5.23 37.86
C GLY A 140 -2.49 -5.85 36.87
N CYS A 141 -2.15 -5.95 35.57
CA CYS A 141 -2.99 -6.67 34.61
C CYS A 141 -2.98 -8.19 34.93
N PRO A 142 -4.14 -8.87 34.97
CA PRO A 142 -4.19 -10.31 35.19
C PRO A 142 -3.45 -11.05 34.06
N PRO A 143 -2.80 -12.21 34.34
CA PRO A 143 -2.02 -12.96 33.35
C PRO A 143 -2.85 -13.46 32.15
N SER A 144 -4.18 -13.53 32.29
CA SER A 144 -5.13 -13.76 31.21
C SER A 144 -5.91 -12.48 30.92
N SER A 145 -5.69 -11.85 29.76
CA SER A 145 -6.58 -10.78 29.32
C SER A 145 -7.94 -11.37 28.96
N PHE A 146 -9.03 -10.72 29.35
CA PHE A 146 -10.39 -11.06 28.90
C PHE A 146 -10.62 -10.62 27.44
N GLY A 147 -9.71 -10.96 26.52
CA GLY A 147 -10.12 -11.20 25.15
C GLY A 147 -10.86 -12.53 25.15
N ARG A 148 -12.14 -12.56 24.78
CA ARG A 148 -12.79 -13.86 24.51
C ARG A 148 -12.03 -14.52 23.37
N HIS A 149 -11.06 -15.37 23.69
CA HIS A 149 -10.55 -16.37 22.77
C HIS A 149 -11.69 -17.36 22.57
N HIS A 150 -12.63 -17.08 21.67
CA HIS A 150 -13.43 -18.15 21.09
C HIS A 150 -12.51 -18.97 20.21
N THR A 151 -11.78 -19.90 20.82
CA THR A 151 -11.27 -21.04 20.08
C THR A 151 -12.49 -21.89 19.75
N ILE A 152 -13.05 -21.72 18.55
CA ILE A 152 -14.07 -22.64 18.02
C ILE A 152 -13.35 -23.97 17.81
N ARG A 153 -13.31 -24.81 18.86
CA ARG A 153 -12.90 -26.21 18.74
C ARG A 153 -14.17 -27.02 18.56
N LYS A 154 -14.38 -27.46 17.31
CA LYS A 154 -15.45 -28.35 16.82
C LYS A 154 -16.80 -27.67 16.59
N CYS A 155 -17.00 -27.18 15.37
CA CYS A 155 -18.32 -27.35 14.75
C CYS A 155 -18.51 -28.86 14.54
N LYS A 156 -19.23 -29.54 15.43
CA LYS A 156 -19.93 -30.76 15.03
C LYS A 156 -21.05 -30.30 14.09
N LEU A 157 -20.81 -30.38 12.79
CA LEU A 157 -21.91 -30.41 11.83
C LEU A 157 -22.65 -31.73 12.09
N PRO A 158 -23.94 -31.72 12.49
CA PRO A 158 -24.75 -32.90 12.27
C PRO A 158 -24.90 -33.05 10.76
N CYS A 159 -24.39 -34.15 10.23
CA CYS A 159 -24.77 -34.60 8.89
C CYS A 159 -26.30 -34.70 8.85
N PHE A 160 -26.90 -33.94 7.94
CA PHE A 160 -28.19 -34.25 7.34
C PHE A 160 -28.01 -34.14 5.83
#